data_AF-A0A437CZ91-F1
#
_entry.id   AF-A0A437CZ91-F1
#
_cell.length_a   1.000
_cell.length_b   1.000
_cell.length_c   1.000
_cell.angle_alpha   90.00
_cell.angle_beta   90.00
_cell.angle_gamma   90.00
#
_symmetry.space_group_name_H-M   'P 1'
#
loop_
_entity.id
_entity.type
_entity.pdbx_description
1 polymer ?
#
loop_
_entity_poly.entity_id
_entity_poly.type
_entity_poly.pdbx_seq_one_letter_code
_entity_poly.pdbx_strand_id
1 'polypeptide(L)'
;MDHYQHEKTRGIEFVSAMHNAMTGVENFPLYSPTCVVKKLSQEKLDRLPRFALLHGINDVVVPFQSSSKLSEILASRSVKASLHLLPDVSHTDIATDLMLSNRRLYQRIYRIIKQEFRTFMETC
;
A
#
# COMPACT_ATOMS: atom_id res chain seq x y z
N MET A 1 -10.31 -4.44 -6.63
CA MET A 1 -11.19 -4.95 -5.54
C MET A 1 -10.78 -4.25 -4.26
N ASP A 2 -11.73 -3.85 -3.42
CA ASP A 2 -11.45 -3.21 -2.12
C ASP A 2 -11.29 -4.26 -1.02
N HIS A 3 -10.48 -3.95 0.01
CA HIS A 3 -10.14 -4.89 1.08
C HIS A 3 -11.38 -5.51 1.75
N TYR A 4 -12.40 -4.70 2.08
CA TYR A 4 -13.63 -5.22 2.67
C TYR A 4 -14.39 -6.20 1.79
N GLN A 5 -14.46 -5.93 0.48
CA GLN A 5 -15.11 -6.85 -0.45
C GLN A 5 -14.32 -8.17 -0.53
N HIS A 6 -12.99 -8.10 -0.51
CA HIS A 6 -12.13 -9.28 -0.45
C HIS A 6 -12.33 -10.08 0.85
N GLU A 7 -12.50 -9.43 2.00
CA GLU A 7 -12.87 -10.10 3.26
C GLU A 7 -14.24 -10.78 3.17
N LYS A 8 -15.25 -10.11 2.62
CA LYS A 8 -16.60 -10.69 2.42
C LYS A 8 -16.59 -11.92 1.54
N THR A 9 -15.79 -11.94 0.47
CA THR A 9 -15.69 -13.14 -0.40
C THR A 9 -15.13 -14.37 0.33
N ARG A 10 -14.46 -14.17 1.47
CA ARG A 10 -13.90 -15.23 2.31
C ARG A 10 -14.72 -15.47 3.59
N GLY A 11 -15.78 -14.69 3.82
CA GLY A 11 -16.63 -14.80 5.01
C GLY A 11 -15.94 -14.40 6.32
N ILE A 12 -14.92 -13.52 6.26
CA ILE A 12 -14.13 -13.11 7.43
C ILE A 12 -14.38 -11.65 7.85
N GLU A 13 -15.34 -10.96 7.24
CA GLU A 13 -15.60 -9.54 7.44
C GLU A 13 -16.01 -9.17 8.89
N PHE A 14 -16.55 -10.13 9.64
CA PHE A 14 -16.96 -9.95 11.04
C PHE A 14 -15.84 -10.28 12.04
N VAL A 15 -14.81 -10.99 11.60
CA VAL A 15 -13.64 -11.36 12.43
C VAL A 15 -12.47 -10.42 12.17
N SER A 16 -12.42 -9.81 10.98
CA SER A 16 -11.41 -8.81 10.66
C SER A 16 -11.51 -7.58 11.56
N ALA A 17 -10.36 -7.10 12.02
CA ALA A 17 -10.27 -5.88 12.79
C ALA A 17 -10.60 -4.62 11.98
N MET A 18 -10.67 -4.69 10.64
CA MET A 18 -10.83 -3.50 9.81
C MET A 18 -12.14 -2.75 10.08
N HIS A 19 -13.27 -3.45 10.25
CA HIS A 19 -14.54 -2.80 10.58
C HIS A 19 -14.46 -1.99 11.89
N ASN A 20 -13.88 -2.61 12.92
CA ASN A 20 -13.70 -1.98 14.23
C ASN A 20 -12.68 -0.83 14.19
N ALA A 21 -11.57 -1.02 13.47
CA ALA A 21 -10.50 -0.02 13.33
C ALA A 21 -10.98 1.24 12.61
N MET A 22 -11.93 1.10 11.68
CA MET A 22 -12.54 2.23 10.97
C MET A 22 -13.81 2.74 11.64
N THR A 23 -14.12 2.26 12.86
CA THR A 23 -15.32 2.64 13.64
C THR A 23 -16.63 2.49 12.86
N GLY A 24 -16.77 1.44 12.05
CA GLY A 24 -17.96 1.19 11.23
C GLY A 24 -17.71 1.18 9.72
N VAL A 25 -18.56 0.46 8.95
CA VAL A 25 -18.45 0.38 7.48
C VAL A 25 -18.81 1.70 6.80
N GLU A 26 -19.71 2.45 7.42
CA GLU A 26 -20.17 3.78 7.01
C GLU A 26 -19.03 4.80 6.98
N ASN A 27 -17.98 4.57 7.77
CA ASN A 27 -16.81 5.43 7.88
C ASN A 27 -15.68 5.06 6.90
N PHE A 28 -15.81 3.97 6.13
CA PHE A 28 -14.78 3.60 5.15
C PHE A 28 -14.45 4.71 4.14
N PRO A 29 -15.42 5.49 3.59
CA PRO A 29 -15.09 6.58 2.69
C PRO A 29 -14.31 7.73 3.34
N LEU A 30 -14.34 7.85 4.67
CA LEU A 30 -13.58 8.85 5.42
C LEU A 30 -12.11 8.45 5.55
N TYR A 31 -11.85 7.17 5.85
CA TYR A 31 -10.51 6.67 6.13
C TYR A 31 -9.82 6.00 4.94
N SER A 32 -10.54 5.72 3.85
CA SER A 32 -9.98 5.11 2.64
C SER A 32 -8.97 6.05 1.96
N PRO A 33 -7.69 5.64 1.80
CA PRO A 33 -6.69 6.46 1.12
C PRO A 33 -7.10 6.85 -0.30
N THR A 34 -7.78 5.95 -1.01
CA THR A 34 -8.29 6.23 -2.37
C THR A 34 -9.36 7.32 -2.38
N CYS A 35 -10.24 7.37 -1.37
CA CYS A 35 -11.25 8.41 -1.22
C CYS A 35 -10.62 9.74 -0.80
N VAL A 36 -9.66 9.70 0.12
CA VAL A 36 -8.93 10.88 0.59
C VAL A 36 -8.18 11.55 -0.56
N VAL A 37 -7.37 10.81 -1.32
CA VAL A 37 -6.58 11.37 -2.44
C VAL A 37 -7.48 12.01 -3.50
N LYS A 38 -8.65 11.43 -3.79
CA LYS A 38 -9.63 12.00 -4.74
C LYS A 38 -10.24 13.33 -4.26
N LYS A 39 -10.37 13.54 -2.95
CA LYS A 39 -11.00 14.72 -2.35
C LYS A 39 -10.01 15.84 -2.04
N LEU A 40 -8.73 15.53 -1.87
CA LEU A 40 -7.71 16.53 -1.54
C LEU A 40 -7.47 17.51 -2.71
N SER A 41 -7.30 18.79 -2.36
CA SER A 41 -6.85 19.82 -3.31
C SER A 41 -5.44 19.53 -3.80
N GLN A 42 -5.10 20.04 -4.99
CA GLN A 42 -3.76 19.85 -5.54
C GLN A 42 -2.67 20.41 -4.61
N GLU A 43 -2.90 21.58 -4.00
CA GLU A 43 -1.99 22.18 -3.01
C GLU A 43 -1.66 21.22 -1.85
N LYS A 44 -2.65 20.47 -1.34
CA LYS A 44 -2.41 19.48 -0.27
C LYS A 44 -1.68 18.25 -0.79
N LEU A 45 -1.94 17.85 -2.03
CA LEU A 45 -1.28 16.72 -2.68
C LEU A 45 0.19 17.02 -2.99
N ASP A 46 0.51 18.24 -3.39
CA ASP A 46 1.88 18.69 -3.68
C ASP A 46 2.76 18.71 -2.43
N ARG A 47 2.15 18.76 -1.24
CA ARG A 47 2.82 18.66 0.07
C ARG A 47 3.09 17.23 0.52
N LEU A 48 2.55 16.22 -0.18
CA LEU A 48 2.85 14.83 0.16
C LEU A 48 4.34 14.54 -0.11
N PRO A 49 5.02 13.81 0.79
CA PRO A 49 6.38 13.37 0.50
C PRO A 49 6.37 12.43 -0.71
N ARG A 50 7.53 12.26 -1.35
CA ARG A 50 7.72 11.11 -2.25
C ARG A 50 7.71 9.84 -1.40
N PHE A 51 6.97 8.82 -1.84
CA PHE A 51 6.95 7.52 -1.14
C PHE A 51 6.78 6.36 -2.12
N ALA A 52 7.02 5.15 -1.63
CA ALA A 52 6.87 3.93 -2.40
C ALA A 52 5.86 2.98 -1.71
N LEU A 53 5.04 2.33 -2.52
CA LEU A 53 4.17 1.23 -2.11
C LEU A 53 4.87 -0.08 -2.45
N LEU A 54 5.10 -0.95 -1.46
CA LEU A 54 5.62 -2.29 -1.67
C LEU A 54 4.51 -3.29 -1.32
N HIS A 55 4.22 -4.23 -2.22
CA HIS A 55 3.11 -5.17 -2.03
C HIS A 55 3.45 -6.55 -2.61
N GLY A 56 3.13 -7.62 -1.89
CA GLY A 56 3.33 -9.00 -2.36
C GLY A 56 2.16 -9.52 -3.20
N ILE A 57 2.42 -10.06 -4.40
CA ILE A 57 1.35 -10.50 -5.31
C ILE A 57 0.52 -11.65 -4.71
N ASN A 58 1.12 -12.45 -3.82
CA ASN A 58 0.47 -13.56 -3.14
C ASN A 58 -0.09 -13.16 -1.77
N ASP A 59 -0.30 -11.86 -1.52
CA ASP A 59 -1.00 -11.38 -0.34
C ASP A 59 -2.49 -11.80 -0.41
N VAL A 60 -2.81 -12.85 0.35
CA VAL A 60 -4.18 -13.34 0.49
C VAL A 60 -4.99 -12.54 1.51
N VAL A 61 -4.36 -11.72 2.36
CA VAL A 61 -5.03 -10.93 3.40
C VAL A 61 -5.61 -9.68 2.77
N VAL A 62 -4.77 -8.88 2.11
CA VAL A 62 -5.12 -7.67 1.37
C VAL A 62 -4.74 -7.88 -0.09
N PRO A 63 -5.68 -7.81 -1.05
CA PRO A 63 -5.35 -8.12 -2.43
C PRO A 63 -4.50 -6.99 -3.03
N PHE A 64 -3.46 -7.33 -3.81
CA PHE A 64 -2.53 -6.37 -4.42
C PHE A 64 -3.21 -5.31 -5.30
N GLN A 65 -4.42 -5.62 -5.80
CA GLN A 65 -5.28 -4.69 -6.51
C GLN A 65 -5.61 -3.45 -5.66
N SER A 66 -5.55 -3.52 -4.33
CA SER A 66 -5.73 -2.37 -3.44
C SER A 66 -4.60 -1.34 -3.62
N SER A 67 -3.35 -1.80 -3.62
CA SER A 67 -2.18 -0.94 -3.88
C SER A 67 -2.14 -0.47 -5.33
N SER A 68 -2.53 -1.33 -6.28
CA SER A 68 -2.60 -0.97 -7.71
C SER A 68 -3.61 0.16 -7.95
N LYS A 69 -4.83 0.01 -7.42
CA LYS A 69 -5.88 1.04 -7.47
C LYS A 69 -5.42 2.37 -6.84
N LEU A 70 -4.76 2.31 -5.69
CA LEU A 70 -4.24 3.52 -5.04
C LEU A 70 -3.15 4.19 -5.89
N SER A 71 -2.22 3.40 -6.45
CA SER A 71 -1.14 3.89 -7.31
C SER A 71 -1.69 4.58 -8.56
N GLU A 72 -2.71 4.02 -9.21
CA GLU A 72 -3.36 4.63 -10.38
C GLU A 72 -3.99 5.99 -10.02
N ILE A 73 -4.69 6.05 -8.88
CA ILE A 73 -5.30 7.30 -8.40
C ILE A 73 -4.22 8.34 -8.08
N LEU A 74 -3.14 7.97 -7.38
CA LEU A 74 -2.02 8.86 -7.07
C LEU A 74 -1.37 9.39 -8.36
N ALA A 75 -1.12 8.53 -9.34
CA ALA A 75 -0.54 8.90 -10.62
C ALA A 75 -1.45 9.85 -11.41
N SER A 76 -2.76 9.58 -11.46
CA SER A 76 -3.74 10.48 -12.11
C SER A 76 -3.85 11.87 -11.47
N ARG A 77 -3.34 12.01 -10.23
CA ARG A 77 -3.30 13.26 -9.46
C ARG A 77 -1.87 13.85 -9.38
N SER A 78 -0.96 13.35 -10.22
CA SER A 78 0.45 13.78 -10.30
C SER A 78 1.22 13.66 -8.97
N VAL A 79 0.78 12.76 -8.07
CA VAL A 79 1.49 12.51 -6.82
C VAL A 79 2.72 11.66 -7.08
N LYS A 80 3.85 12.04 -6.49
CA LYS A 80 5.14 11.36 -6.62
C LYS A 80 5.17 10.07 -5.78
N ALA A 81 4.53 9.01 -6.26
CA ALA A 81 4.55 7.70 -5.64
C ALA A 81 4.95 6.59 -6.63
N SER A 82 5.66 5.58 -6.15
CA SER A 82 6.01 4.37 -6.92
C SER A 82 5.30 3.14 -6.37
N LEU A 83 5.09 2.12 -7.21
CA LEU A 83 4.51 0.84 -6.81
C LEU A 83 5.46 -0.30 -7.20
N HIS A 84 5.83 -1.11 -6.21
CA HIS A 84 6.67 -2.30 -6.35
C HIS A 84 5.87 -3.54 -5.99
N LEU A 85 5.45 -4.28 -7.02
CA LEU A 85 4.78 -5.57 -6.85
C LEU A 85 5.82 -6.71 -6.80
N LEU A 86 5.78 -7.50 -5.74
CA LEU A 86 6.74 -8.56 -5.48
C LEU A 86 6.09 -9.93 -5.74
N PRO A 87 6.50 -10.67 -6.80
CA PRO A 87 6.13 -12.08 -6.95
C PRO A 87 6.58 -12.91 -5.76
N ASP A 88 5.74 -13.90 -5.41
CA ASP A 88 5.97 -14.93 -4.38
C ASP A 88 6.15 -14.38 -2.96
N VAL A 89 5.56 -13.22 -2.69
CA VAL A 89 5.59 -12.54 -1.39
C VAL A 89 4.17 -12.47 -0.82
N SER A 90 4.02 -12.90 0.44
CA SER A 90 2.77 -12.84 1.22
C SER A 90 2.61 -11.52 2.00
N HIS A 91 1.48 -11.37 2.69
CA HIS A 91 1.16 -10.20 3.52
C HIS A 91 2.26 -9.85 4.54
N THR A 92 2.79 -10.86 5.24
CA THR A 92 3.70 -10.65 6.37
C THR A 92 5.17 -10.77 5.98
N ASP A 93 5.45 -11.30 4.80
CA ASP A 93 6.80 -11.59 4.34
C ASP A 93 7.67 -10.32 4.30
N ILE A 94 7.14 -9.19 3.80
CA ILE A 94 7.90 -7.94 3.70
C ILE A 94 8.35 -7.46 5.08
N ALA A 95 7.42 -7.40 6.03
CA ALA A 95 7.69 -6.91 7.38
C ALA A 95 8.63 -7.86 8.13
N THR A 96 8.38 -9.17 8.06
CA THR A 96 9.16 -10.17 8.78
C THR A 96 10.55 -10.38 8.17
N ASP A 97 10.70 -10.30 6.85
CA ASP A 97 11.99 -10.46 6.18
C ASP A 97 12.93 -9.27 6.35
N LEU A 98 12.40 -8.08 6.65
CA LEU A 98 13.23 -6.93 7.02
C LEU A 98 13.84 -7.05 8.42
N MET A 99 13.32 -7.91 9.29
CA MET A 99 13.80 -8.01 10.68
C MET A 99 15.20 -8.62 10.81
N LEU A 100 15.64 -9.44 9.86
CA LEU A 100 16.94 -10.13 9.89
C LEU A 100 17.59 -10.12 8.50
N SER A 101 18.87 -9.77 8.44
CA SER A 101 19.62 -9.60 7.18
C SER A 101 19.82 -10.88 6.37
N ASN A 102 19.67 -12.04 7.00
CA ASN A 102 19.82 -13.35 6.37
C ASN A 102 18.51 -13.94 5.82
N ARG A 103 17.38 -13.21 5.92
CA ARG A 103 16.11 -13.67 5.39
C ARG A 103 16.01 -13.51 3.87
N ARG A 104 15.22 -14.38 3.25
CA ARG A 104 15.13 -14.57 1.80
C ARG A 104 14.90 -13.26 1.04
N LEU A 105 14.00 -12.41 1.52
CA LEU A 105 13.62 -11.17 0.82
C LEU A 105 14.42 -9.95 1.28
N TYR A 106 15.24 -10.03 2.32
CA TYR A 106 15.93 -8.87 2.91
C TYR A 106 16.70 -8.08 1.85
N GLN A 107 17.56 -8.75 1.08
CA GLN A 107 18.39 -8.10 0.06
C GLN A 107 17.54 -7.50 -1.07
N ARG A 108 16.45 -8.18 -1.45
CA ARG A 108 15.53 -7.71 -2.49
C ARG A 108 14.80 -6.44 -2.04
N ILE A 109 14.25 -6.42 -0.83
CA ILE A 109 13.53 -5.27 -0.26
C ILE A 109 14.51 -4.11 -0.05
N TYR A 110 15.69 -4.39 0.51
CA TYR A 110 16.70 -3.36 0.74
C TYR A 110 17.22 -2.73 -0.55
N ARG A 111 17.30 -3.50 -1.65
CA ARG A 111 17.62 -2.95 -2.98
C ARG A 111 16.58 -1.94 -3.45
N ILE A 112 15.29 -2.24 -3.25
CA ILE A 112 14.19 -1.32 -3.59
C ILE A 112 14.30 -0.04 -2.76
N ILE A 113 14.53 -0.16 -1.44
CA ILE A 113 14.70 1.00 -0.56
C ILE A 113 15.87 1.87 -1.04
N LYS A 114 17.03 1.27 -1.36
CA LYS A 114 18.18 2.01 -1.90
C LYS A 114 17.87 2.70 -3.22
N GLN A 115 17.14 2.03 -4.11
CA GLN A 115 16.75 2.60 -5.40
C GLN A 115 15.84 3.81 -5.20
N GLU A 116 14.79 3.70 -4.38
CA GLU A 116 13.88 4.82 -4.08
C GLU A 116 14.61 5.99 -3.41
N PHE A 117 15.55 5.69 -2.52
CA PHE A 117 16.38 6.71 -1.88
C PHE A 117 17.28 7.45 -2.88
N ARG A 118 17.89 6.75 -3.84
CA ARG A 118 18.68 7.38 -4.91
C ARG A 118 17.83 8.28 -5.79
N THR A 119 16.69 7.77 -6.25
CA THR A 119 15.72 8.56 -7.03
C THR A 119 15.26 9.80 -6.27
N PHE A 120 15.09 9.70 -4.95
CA PHE A 120 14.80 10.86 -4.11
C PHE A 120 15.95 11.89 -4.16
N MET A 121 17.19 11.45 -3.88
CA MET A 121 18.38 12.32 -3.86
C MET A 121 18.68 12.99 -5.22
N GLU A 122 18.44 12.31 -6.34
CA GLU A 122 18.64 12.85 -7.69
C GLU A 122 17.60 13.92 -8.09
N THR A 123 16.49 14.01 -7.36
CA THR A 123 15.41 14.99 -7.63
C THR A 123 15.37 16.17 -6.65
N CYS A 124 16.32 16.22 -5.72
CA CYS A 124 16.58 17.37 -4.84
C CYS A 124 17.67 18.26 -5.44
#